data_AF-A0A0K6I1C5-F1
#
_entry.id   AF-A0A0K6I1C5-F1
#
_cell.length_a   1.000
_cell.length_b   1.000
_cell.length_c   1.000
_cell.angle_alpha   90.00
_cell.angle_beta   90.00
_cell.angle_gamma   90.00
#
_symmetry.space_group_name_H-M   'P 1'
#
loop_
_entity.id
_entity.type
_entity.pdbx_description
1 polymer ?
#
loop_
_entity_poly.entity_id
_entity_poly.type
_entity_poly.pdbx_seq_one_letter_code
_entity_poly.pdbx_strand_id
1 'polypeptide(L)'
;MLPAKTTSRRAPAKSIYQLHIQLLYIEPRVWRRFWVPGAITLAGLDRVIQTIMGWTNSHLHEFEIEGQRYGMALDEYPVDKPAKLDKDFRLADLLGTSMHNFIYTYDFGDDWCHVVTVEQLLKPDPEYNTWPQCLEGQNACPPEDVGGPPGYLSFLEAVLDPTHEEHKAMRRWFGGPFDPAGFDVNSVNIALRDVLG
;
A
#
# COMPACT_ATOMS: atom_id res chain seq x y z
N MET A 1 39.00 -21.90 3.66
CA MET A 1 37.99 -21.79 2.58
C MET A 1 36.65 -21.55 3.23
N LEU A 2 36.11 -20.33 3.12
CA LEU A 2 34.75 -20.02 3.57
C LEU A 2 33.77 -20.50 2.48
N PRO A 3 32.65 -21.15 2.82
CA PRO A 3 31.66 -21.54 1.81
C PRO A 3 30.99 -20.29 1.25
N ALA A 4 30.91 -20.22 -0.08
CA ALA A 4 30.22 -19.15 -0.80
C ALA A 4 28.74 -19.12 -0.39
N LYS A 5 28.24 -17.95 0.02
CA LYS A 5 26.81 -17.71 0.22
C LYS A 5 26.10 -17.96 -1.11
N THR A 6 25.33 -19.04 -1.16
CA THR A 6 24.46 -19.35 -2.30
C THR A 6 23.33 -18.32 -2.29
N THR A 7 23.34 -17.38 -3.22
CA THR A 7 22.19 -16.52 -3.47
C THR A 7 21.07 -17.41 -4.01
N SER A 8 20.07 -17.68 -3.18
CA SER A 8 18.86 -18.39 -3.58
C SER A 8 18.17 -17.58 -4.67
N ARG A 9 18.27 -18.03 -5.93
CA ARG A 9 17.54 -17.45 -7.05
C ARG A 9 16.05 -17.70 -6.80
N ARG A 10 15.30 -16.63 -6.54
CA ARG A 10 13.84 -16.65 -6.33
C ARG A 10 13.21 -17.48 -7.46
N ALA A 11 12.44 -18.51 -7.10
CA ALA A 11 11.73 -19.33 -8.08
C ALA A 11 10.82 -18.42 -8.93
N PRO A 12 10.66 -18.70 -10.25
CA PRO A 12 9.82 -17.87 -11.11
C PRO A 12 8.40 -17.81 -10.55
N ALA A 13 7.79 -16.62 -10.57
CA ALA A 13 6.39 -16.45 -10.18
C ALA A 13 5.53 -17.39 -11.05
N LYS A 14 4.51 -18.02 -10.45
CA LYS A 14 3.58 -18.91 -11.15
C LYS A 14 2.30 -18.19 -11.59
N SER A 15 1.99 -17.06 -10.94
CA SER A 15 0.83 -16.22 -11.19
C SER A 15 1.15 -14.78 -10.82
N ILE A 16 0.51 -13.84 -11.52
CA ILE A 16 0.60 -12.41 -11.29
C ILE A 16 -0.81 -11.90 -10.99
N TYR A 17 -0.95 -11.12 -9.93
CA TYR A 17 -2.20 -10.50 -9.55
C TYR A 17 -2.21 -9.06 -10.03
N GLN A 18 -3.24 -8.68 -10.77
CA GLN A 18 -3.62 -7.28 -10.94
C GLN A 18 -4.54 -6.87 -9.82
N LEU A 19 -4.09 -5.92 -9.03
CA LEU A 19 -4.80 -5.37 -7.90
C LEU A 19 -5.17 -3.92 -8.19
N HIS A 20 -6.35 -3.53 -7.74
CA HIS A 20 -6.77 -2.14 -7.62
C HIS A 20 -6.96 -1.81 -6.15
N ILE A 21 -6.20 -0.85 -5.64
CA ILE A 21 -6.35 -0.33 -4.27
C ILE A 21 -6.99 1.04 -4.33
N GLN A 22 -7.99 1.27 -3.47
CA GLN A 22 -8.63 2.56 -3.31
C GLN A 22 -8.71 2.92 -1.82
N LEU A 23 -8.31 4.14 -1.50
CA LEU A 23 -8.48 4.71 -0.17
C LEU A 23 -9.96 5.02 0.09
N LEU A 24 -10.48 4.57 1.22
CA LEU A 24 -11.86 4.81 1.63
C LEU A 24 -12.01 6.18 2.30
N TYR A 25 -13.25 6.68 2.33
CA TYR A 25 -13.64 7.92 3.02
C TYR A 25 -13.01 9.23 2.51
N ILE A 26 -12.24 9.18 1.41
CA ILE A 26 -11.62 10.35 0.76
C ILE A 26 -12.20 10.58 -0.63
N GLU A 27 -12.53 11.83 -0.93
CA GLU A 27 -12.89 12.30 -2.27
C GLU A 27 -12.11 13.58 -2.63
N PRO A 28 -11.65 13.75 -3.89
CA PRO A 28 -11.76 12.80 -5.00
C PRO A 28 -10.95 11.52 -4.75
N ARG A 29 -11.48 10.38 -5.20
CA ARG A 29 -10.91 9.05 -4.94
C ARG A 29 -9.40 8.97 -5.19
N VAL A 30 -8.66 8.53 -4.19
CA VAL A 30 -7.24 8.18 -4.32
C VAL A 30 -7.14 6.68 -4.57
N TRP A 31 -6.52 6.29 -5.69
CA TRP A 31 -6.44 4.88 -6.07
C TRP A 31 -5.21 4.55 -6.92
N ARG A 32 -4.80 3.28 -6.93
CA ARG A 32 -3.71 2.74 -7.75
C ARG A 32 -4.11 1.39 -8.34
N ARG A 33 -3.65 1.10 -9.54
CA ARG A 33 -3.74 -0.23 -10.17
C ARG A 33 -2.33 -0.75 -10.44
N PHE A 34 -2.05 -1.97 -10.02
CA PHE A 34 -0.68 -2.48 -9.98
C PHE A 34 -0.62 -4.01 -10.08
N TRP A 35 0.54 -4.51 -10.49
CA TRP A 35 0.87 -5.92 -10.59
C TRP A 35 1.82 -6.37 -9.48
N VAL A 36 1.52 -7.51 -8.88
CA VAL A 36 2.38 -8.19 -7.90
C VAL A 36 2.47 -9.69 -8.19
N PRO A 37 3.61 -10.34 -7.89
CA PRO A 37 3.69 -11.79 -8.00
C PRO A 37 2.83 -12.46 -6.92
N GLY A 38 2.09 -13.51 -7.27
CA GLY A 38 1.28 -14.25 -6.29
C GLY A 38 2.08 -14.89 -5.16
N ALA A 39 3.39 -15.07 -5.36
CA ALA A 39 4.31 -15.56 -4.33
C ALA A 39 4.75 -14.47 -3.32
N ILE A 40 4.32 -13.21 -3.50
CA ILE A 40 4.57 -12.15 -2.53
C ILE A 40 3.91 -12.50 -1.20
N THR A 41 4.60 -12.26 -0.09
CA THR A 41 4.00 -12.34 1.25
C THR A 41 3.10 -11.13 1.49
N LEU A 42 2.16 -11.19 2.44
CA LEU A 42 1.38 -10.01 2.79
C LEU A 42 2.27 -8.87 3.34
N ALA A 43 3.33 -9.19 4.10
CA ALA A 43 4.34 -8.21 4.48
C ALA A 43 5.06 -7.57 3.26
N GLY A 44 5.28 -8.34 2.19
CA GLY A 44 5.83 -7.81 0.95
C GLY A 44 4.83 -6.93 0.20
N LEU A 45 3.55 -7.30 0.23
CA LEU A 45 2.46 -6.53 -0.36
C LEU A 45 2.28 -5.19 0.36
N ASP A 46 2.38 -5.16 1.69
CA ASP A 46 2.38 -3.93 2.48
C ASP A 46 3.47 -2.96 1.99
N ARG A 47 4.72 -3.41 1.87
CA ARG A 47 5.81 -2.56 1.36
C ARG A 47 5.54 -2.01 -0.05
N VAL A 48 4.88 -2.79 -0.91
CA VAL A 48 4.45 -2.32 -2.24
C VAL A 48 3.35 -1.26 -2.10
N ILE A 49 2.34 -1.49 -1.27
CA ILE A 49 1.24 -0.55 -1.02
C ILE A 49 1.79 0.77 -0.48
N GLN A 50 2.62 0.72 0.56
CA GLN A 50 3.28 1.89 1.15
C GLN A 50 4.01 2.71 0.08
N THR A 51 4.75 2.04 -0.81
CA THR A 51 5.49 2.72 -1.89
C THR A 51 4.58 3.36 -2.93
N ILE A 52 3.52 2.68 -3.40
CA ILE A 52 2.62 3.24 -4.43
C ILE A 52 1.69 4.32 -3.88
N MET A 53 1.44 4.30 -2.57
CA MET A 53 0.71 5.36 -1.87
C MET A 53 1.63 6.51 -1.46
N GLY A 54 2.96 6.34 -1.48
CA GLY A 54 3.90 7.39 -1.10
C GLY A 54 4.03 7.58 0.41
N TRP A 55 3.70 6.54 1.18
CA TRP A 55 3.87 6.50 2.62
C TRP A 55 5.19 5.87 3.03
N THR A 56 5.51 6.01 4.31
CA THR A 56 6.85 5.78 4.86
C THR A 56 6.97 4.45 5.62
N ASN A 57 5.87 3.71 5.75
CA ASN A 57 5.80 2.49 6.55
C ASN A 57 6.21 2.72 8.03
N SER A 58 5.82 3.88 8.59
CA SER A 58 6.14 4.28 9.96
C SER A 58 5.22 3.68 11.03
N HIS A 59 3.99 3.29 10.65
CA HIS A 59 2.97 2.80 11.56
C HIS A 59 2.62 1.33 11.32
N LEU A 60 1.78 0.78 12.21
CA LEU A 60 1.25 -0.57 12.09
C LEU A 60 0.26 -0.70 10.94
N HIS A 61 0.16 -1.90 10.38
CA HIS A 61 -0.81 -2.25 9.35
C HIS A 61 -1.46 -3.62 9.59
N GLU A 62 -2.57 -3.84 8.91
CA GLU A 62 -3.18 -5.16 8.78
C GLU A 62 -3.96 -5.35 7.48
N PHE A 63 -4.15 -6.61 7.13
CA PHE A 63 -5.04 -7.07 6.07
C PHE A 63 -6.18 -7.86 6.70
N GLU A 64 -7.41 -7.61 6.27
CA GLU A 64 -8.57 -8.45 6.57
C GLU A 64 -9.04 -9.16 5.29
N ILE A 65 -8.90 -10.48 5.26
CA ILE A 65 -9.26 -11.34 4.13
C ILE A 65 -10.19 -12.43 4.67
N GLU A 66 -11.41 -12.52 4.12
CA GLU A 66 -12.45 -13.48 4.56
C GLU A 66 -12.70 -13.49 6.08
N GLY A 67 -12.64 -12.32 6.73
CA GLY A 67 -12.83 -12.17 8.17
C GLY A 67 -11.65 -12.65 9.03
N GLN A 68 -10.51 -12.98 8.40
CA GLN A 68 -9.25 -13.26 9.08
C GLN A 68 -8.30 -12.07 8.95
N ARG A 69 -7.75 -11.64 10.08
CA ARG A 69 -6.74 -10.58 10.16
C ARG A 69 -5.32 -11.13 10.01
N TYR A 70 -4.49 -10.40 9.26
CA TYR A 70 -3.07 -10.66 9.03
C TYR A 70 -2.29 -9.36 9.20
N GLY A 71 -1.26 -9.34 10.04
CA GLY A 71 -0.50 -8.13 10.31
C GLY A 71 0.80 -8.45 11.04
N MET A 72 1.42 -7.41 11.60
CA MET A 72 2.62 -7.57 12.42
C MET A 72 2.31 -8.25 13.76
N ALA A 73 3.34 -8.83 14.38
CA ALA A 73 3.23 -9.35 15.75
C ALA A 73 2.93 -8.18 16.70
N LEU A 74 1.82 -8.28 17.43
CA LEU A 74 1.47 -7.35 18.50
C LEU A 74 1.54 -8.12 19.81
N ASP A 75 2.64 -7.93 20.54
CA ASP A 75 2.82 -8.55 21.85
C ASP A 75 1.96 -7.87 22.94
N GLU A 76 1.44 -6.66 22.68
CA GLU A 76 0.89 -5.78 23.71
C GLU A 76 -0.61 -5.46 23.60
N TYR A 77 -1.30 -5.89 22.53
CA TYR A 77 -2.73 -5.59 22.37
C TYR A 77 -3.61 -6.83 22.64
N PRO A 78 -4.41 -6.84 23.72
CA PRO A 78 -5.39 -7.88 23.96
C PRO A 78 -6.56 -7.71 22.98
N VAL A 79 -6.40 -8.22 21.76
CA VAL A 79 -7.47 -8.39 20.79
C VAL A 79 -8.03 -9.80 20.89
N ASP A 80 -9.37 -9.93 20.84
CA ASP A 80 -10.09 -11.20 20.95
C ASP A 80 -9.63 -12.26 19.92
N LYS A 81 -9.11 -11.81 18.78
CA LYS A 81 -8.41 -12.64 17.79
C LYS A 81 -7.12 -11.93 17.36
N PRO A 82 -5.94 -12.42 17.76
CA PRO A 82 -4.68 -11.87 17.29
C PRO A 82 -4.54 -12.07 15.78
N ALA A 83 -3.93 -11.09 15.11
CA ALA A 83 -3.62 -11.21 13.70
C ALA A 83 -2.62 -12.35 13.48
N LYS A 84 -2.77 -13.06 12.37
CA LYS A 84 -1.74 -13.99 11.89
C LYS A 84 -0.55 -13.17 11.35
N LEU A 85 0.67 -13.67 11.50
CA LEU A 85 1.85 -12.96 11.01
C LEU A 85 1.85 -12.88 9.48
N ASP A 86 1.71 -11.67 8.94
CA ASP A 86 1.59 -11.38 7.51
C ASP A 86 2.76 -11.91 6.66
N LYS A 87 3.97 -11.93 7.21
CA LYS A 87 5.18 -12.46 6.58
C LYS A 87 5.11 -13.97 6.26
N ASP A 88 4.23 -14.70 6.94
CA ASP A 88 4.12 -16.16 6.81
C ASP A 88 3.07 -16.59 5.78
N PHE A 89 2.30 -15.65 5.21
CA PHE A 89 1.25 -15.92 4.24
C PHE A 89 1.54 -15.27 2.89
N ARG A 90 1.47 -16.06 1.82
CA ARG A 90 1.59 -15.54 0.45
C ARG A 90 0.22 -15.20 -0.11
N LEU A 91 0.18 -14.19 -0.96
CA LEU A 91 -1.05 -13.72 -1.61
C LEU A 91 -1.80 -14.86 -2.33
N ALA A 92 -1.09 -15.67 -3.11
CA ALA A 92 -1.69 -16.78 -3.85
C ALA A 92 -2.20 -17.91 -2.95
N ASP A 93 -1.63 -18.10 -1.75
CA ASP A 93 -2.07 -19.13 -0.82
C ASP A 93 -3.41 -18.74 -0.15
N LEU A 94 -3.71 -17.44 -0.09
CA LEU A 94 -4.95 -16.91 0.48
C LEU A 94 -6.05 -16.70 -0.56
N LEU A 95 -5.70 -16.20 -1.75
CA LEU A 95 -6.70 -15.80 -2.76
C LEU A 95 -6.98 -16.89 -3.81
N GLY A 96 -6.10 -17.89 -3.96
CA GLY A 96 -6.29 -19.00 -4.89
C GLY A 96 -6.68 -18.56 -6.31
N THR A 97 -7.82 -19.07 -6.80
CA THR A 97 -8.46 -18.65 -8.07
C THR A 97 -9.73 -17.84 -7.86
N SER A 98 -10.08 -17.58 -6.60
CA SER A 98 -11.35 -17.00 -6.19
C SER A 98 -11.08 -16.11 -5.00
N MET A 99 -11.12 -14.80 -5.18
CA MET A 99 -11.51 -13.87 -4.13
C MET A 99 -11.81 -12.49 -4.72
N HIS A 100 -12.90 -11.93 -4.24
CA HIS A 100 -13.30 -10.54 -4.40
C HIS A 100 -12.59 -9.70 -3.31
N ASN A 101 -13.00 -8.45 -3.15
CA ASN A 101 -12.28 -7.41 -2.42
C ASN A 101 -11.88 -7.81 -0.98
N PHE A 102 -10.75 -7.29 -0.51
CA PHE A 102 -10.29 -7.38 0.88
C PHE A 102 -9.88 -6.00 1.41
N ILE A 103 -9.70 -5.88 2.72
CA ILE A 103 -9.35 -4.60 3.37
C ILE A 103 -7.87 -4.58 3.75
N TYR A 104 -7.23 -3.44 3.56
CA TYR A 104 -5.92 -3.11 4.10
C TYR A 104 -6.03 -1.83 4.94
N THR A 105 -5.67 -1.90 6.21
CA THR A 105 -5.66 -0.76 7.12
C THR A 105 -4.23 -0.41 7.49
N TYR A 106 -3.88 0.86 7.37
CA TYR A 106 -2.58 1.41 7.74
C TYR A 106 -2.76 2.51 8.77
N ASP A 107 -1.84 2.58 9.74
CA ASP A 107 -1.87 3.48 10.88
C ASP A 107 -3.13 3.30 11.74
N PHE A 108 -3.00 2.62 12.88
CA PHE A 108 -4.14 2.39 13.78
C PHE A 108 -4.56 3.63 14.58
N GLY A 109 -3.77 4.72 14.51
CA GLY A 109 -4.18 6.03 15.01
C GLY A 109 -5.08 6.76 14.00
N ASP A 110 -4.61 6.88 12.76
CA ASP A 110 -5.29 7.63 11.70
C ASP A 110 -6.35 6.81 10.93
N ASP A 111 -6.31 5.48 11.05
CA ASP A 111 -7.24 4.49 10.49
C ASP A 111 -7.40 4.59 8.95
N TRP A 112 -6.28 4.62 8.23
CA TRP A 112 -6.29 4.65 6.76
C TRP A 112 -6.74 3.32 6.17
N CYS A 113 -8.04 3.23 5.92
CA CYS A 113 -8.69 2.04 5.36
C CYS A 113 -8.69 2.04 3.83
N HIS A 114 -8.32 0.90 3.24
CA HIS A 114 -8.31 0.69 1.81
C HIS A 114 -9.13 -0.53 1.43
N VAL A 115 -9.84 -0.43 0.32
CA VAL A 115 -10.36 -1.60 -0.38
C VAL A 115 -9.37 -2.02 -1.45
N VAL A 116 -8.95 -3.29 -1.41
CA VAL A 116 -8.10 -3.91 -2.42
C VAL A 116 -8.92 -4.92 -3.20
N THR A 117 -9.00 -4.74 -4.51
CA THR A 117 -9.78 -5.57 -5.43
C THR A 117 -8.84 -6.36 -6.33
N VAL A 118 -9.04 -7.67 -6.41
CA VAL A 118 -8.39 -8.50 -7.42
C VAL A 118 -9.15 -8.34 -8.74
N GLU A 119 -8.50 -7.75 -9.74
CA GLU A 119 -9.13 -7.53 -11.03
C GLU A 119 -8.83 -8.64 -12.03
N GLN A 120 -7.58 -9.14 -12.04
CA GLN A 120 -7.13 -10.16 -12.98
C GLN A 120 -6.06 -11.07 -12.37
N LEU A 121 -6.09 -12.35 -12.78
CA LEU A 121 -5.02 -13.31 -12.54
C LEU A 121 -4.33 -13.61 -13.87
N LEU A 122 -3.07 -13.20 -13.99
CA LEU A 122 -2.29 -13.27 -15.22
C LEU A 122 -1.21 -14.36 -15.13
N LYS A 123 -0.82 -14.87 -16.29
CA LYS A 123 0.35 -15.73 -16.41
C LYS A 123 1.60 -14.86 -16.51
N PRO A 124 2.67 -15.19 -15.77
CA PRO A 124 3.93 -14.50 -15.93
C PRO A 124 4.51 -14.72 -17.33
N ASP A 125 4.90 -13.62 -17.99
CA ASP A 125 5.71 -13.57 -19.21
C ASP A 125 7.20 -13.22 -18.93
N PRO A 126 8.13 -14.18 -18.99
CA PRO A 126 9.54 -13.95 -18.67
C PRO A 126 10.23 -12.82 -19.45
N GLU A 127 9.69 -12.39 -20.60
CA GLU A 127 10.27 -11.33 -21.42
C GLU A 127 9.82 -9.92 -21.00
N TYR A 128 8.64 -9.78 -20.39
CA TYR A 128 8.01 -8.48 -20.08
C TYR A 128 7.72 -8.25 -18.59
N ASN A 129 7.97 -9.26 -17.75
CA ASN A 129 7.66 -9.24 -16.33
C ASN A 129 8.65 -8.43 -15.48
N THR A 130 8.38 -7.15 -15.26
CA THR A 130 9.00 -6.39 -14.17
C THR A 130 7.98 -6.21 -13.04
N TRP A 131 8.08 -6.99 -11.97
CA TRP A 131 7.17 -6.91 -10.82
C TRP A 131 7.92 -6.54 -9.53
N PRO A 132 7.32 -5.76 -8.63
CA PRO A 132 6.01 -5.15 -8.71
C PRO A 132 5.99 -3.97 -9.69
N GLN A 133 4.83 -3.63 -10.24
CA GLN A 133 4.68 -2.51 -11.17
C GLN A 133 3.35 -1.80 -10.99
N CYS A 134 3.39 -0.49 -10.81
CA CYS A 134 2.21 0.36 -10.88
C CYS A 134 1.87 0.63 -12.35
N LEU A 135 0.62 0.38 -12.73
CA LEU A 135 0.12 0.58 -14.09
C LEU A 135 -0.44 1.98 -14.27
N GLU A 136 -1.20 2.44 -13.28
CA GLU A 136 -1.90 3.71 -13.29
C GLU A 136 -2.47 4.02 -11.90
N GLY A 137 -3.05 5.20 -11.74
CA GLY A 137 -3.60 5.69 -10.50
C GLY A 137 -4.03 7.15 -10.65
N GLN A 138 -4.63 7.68 -9.59
CA GLN A 138 -5.08 9.08 -9.56
C GLN A 138 -5.00 9.66 -8.16
N ASN A 139 -4.74 10.97 -8.11
CA ASN A 139 -4.69 11.81 -6.91
C ASN A 139 -3.55 11.46 -5.95
N ALA A 140 -3.06 12.47 -5.24
CA ALA A 140 -2.05 12.31 -4.20
C ALA A 140 -2.67 11.61 -2.98
N CYS A 141 -1.91 10.73 -2.32
CA CYS A 141 -2.35 10.20 -1.04
C CYS A 141 -2.21 11.26 0.06
N PRO A 142 -3.02 11.17 1.12
CA PRO A 142 -2.88 12.00 2.30
C PRO A 142 -1.45 11.95 2.85
N PRO A 143 -0.90 13.07 3.35
CA PRO A 143 0.38 13.06 4.08
C PRO A 143 0.31 12.15 5.32
N GLU A 144 1.47 11.63 5.72
CA GLU A 144 1.62 10.94 7.03
C GLU A 144 1.19 11.86 8.18
N ASP A 145 0.61 11.28 9.22
CA ASP A 145 0.23 11.94 10.48
C ASP A 145 -0.69 13.17 10.31
N VAL A 146 -1.45 13.24 9.21
CA VAL A 146 -2.37 14.37 8.97
C VAL A 146 -3.65 14.27 9.82
N GLY A 147 -3.87 13.17 10.54
CA GLY A 147 -4.99 12.98 11.45
C GLY A 147 -6.17 12.26 10.80
N GLY A 148 -5.89 11.24 9.99
CA GLY A 148 -6.88 10.40 9.34
C GLY A 148 -7.74 11.15 8.33
N PRO A 149 -8.84 10.53 7.85
CA PRO A 149 -9.71 11.14 6.84
C PRO A 149 -10.21 12.55 7.19
N PRO A 150 -10.69 12.84 8.42
CA PRO A 150 -11.11 14.20 8.80
C PRO A 150 -9.96 15.21 8.80
N GLY A 151 -8.77 14.78 9.27
CA GLY A 151 -7.57 15.61 9.29
C GLY A 151 -7.12 15.99 7.88
N TYR A 152 -7.15 15.04 6.94
CA TYR A 152 -6.83 15.32 5.54
C TYR A 152 -7.81 16.29 4.88
N LEU A 153 -9.12 16.17 5.14
CA LEU A 153 -10.10 17.12 4.60
C LEU A 153 -9.84 18.54 5.13
N SER A 154 -9.59 18.67 6.43
CA SER A 154 -9.25 19.96 7.05
C SER A 154 -7.94 20.53 6.49
N PHE A 155 -6.95 19.66 6.27
CA PHE A 155 -5.69 20.02 5.62
C PHE A 155 -5.92 20.57 4.21
N LEU A 156 -6.74 19.91 3.39
CA LEU A 156 -7.08 20.36 2.03
C LEU A 156 -7.75 21.74 2.04
N GLU A 157 -8.73 21.96 2.93
CA GLU A 157 -9.39 23.26 3.09
C GLU A 157 -8.36 24.37 3.36
N ALA A 158 -7.41 24.11 4.26
CA ALA A 158 -6.38 25.07 4.62
C ALA A 158 -5.34 25.30 3.50
N VAL A 159 -4.80 24.25 2.88
CA VAL A 159 -3.68 24.40 1.93
C VAL A 159 -4.12 24.87 0.55
N LEU A 160 -5.37 24.66 0.17
CA LEU A 160 -5.90 25.06 -1.14
C LEU A 160 -6.46 26.50 -1.14
N ASP A 161 -6.80 27.06 0.03
CA ASP A 161 -7.27 28.44 0.16
C ASP A 161 -6.19 29.34 0.78
N PRO A 162 -5.52 30.22 0.00
CA PRO A 162 -4.52 31.16 0.51
C PRO A 162 -5.03 32.15 1.56
N THR A 163 -6.35 32.30 1.69
CA THR A 163 -7.01 33.20 2.65
C THR A 163 -7.43 32.49 3.94
N HIS A 164 -7.38 31.15 3.99
CA HIS A 164 -7.68 30.37 5.18
C HIS A 164 -6.72 30.72 6.31
N GLU A 165 -7.23 30.82 7.54
CA GLU A 165 -6.44 31.26 8.70
C GLU A 165 -5.24 30.33 8.96
N GLU A 166 -5.41 29.03 8.74
CA GLU A 166 -4.36 28.02 8.92
C GLU A 166 -3.46 27.81 7.69
N HIS A 167 -3.71 28.48 6.54
CA HIS A 167 -3.01 28.21 5.28
C HIS A 167 -1.47 28.22 5.43
N LYS A 168 -0.94 29.25 6.07
CA LYS A 168 0.50 29.40 6.29
C LYS A 168 1.06 28.35 7.24
N ALA A 169 0.30 27.96 8.26
CA ALA A 169 0.71 26.95 9.22
C ALA A 169 0.75 25.57 8.55
N MET A 170 -0.30 25.20 7.81
CA MET A 170 -0.39 23.89 7.14
C MET A 170 0.63 23.73 6.01
N ARG A 171 0.88 24.77 5.19
CA ARG A 171 1.97 24.71 4.20
C ARG A 171 3.34 24.56 4.83
N ARG A 172 3.57 25.17 6.00
CA ARG A 172 4.82 25.03 6.73
C ARG A 172 4.97 23.64 7.33
N TRP A 173 3.90 23.10 7.90
CA TRP A 173 3.87 21.74 8.45
C TRP A 173 4.15 20.69 7.37
N PHE A 174 3.45 20.79 6.22
CA PHE A 174 3.68 19.89 5.09
C PHE A 174 5.06 20.08 4.44
N GLY A 175 5.65 21.28 4.54
CA GLY A 175 6.98 21.57 4.02
C GLY A 175 7.01 22.01 2.56
N GLY A 176 5.87 22.39 1.98
CA GLY A 176 5.79 22.80 0.58
C GLY A 176 4.39 23.05 0.04
N PRO A 177 4.23 23.23 -1.28
CA PRO A 177 2.94 23.15 -1.94
C PRO A 177 2.47 21.69 -2.02
N PHE A 178 1.18 21.47 -1.82
CA PHE A 178 0.53 20.17 -2.02
C PHE A 178 -0.38 20.23 -3.25
N ASP A 179 -0.21 19.30 -4.18
CA ASP A 179 -1.12 19.11 -5.31
C ASP A 179 -1.98 17.85 -5.06
N PRO A 180 -3.27 18.00 -4.70
CA PRO A 180 -4.15 16.86 -4.42
C PRO A 180 -4.40 15.99 -5.66
N ALA A 181 -4.24 16.53 -6.87
CA ALA A 181 -4.39 15.76 -8.11
C ALA A 181 -3.08 15.07 -8.52
N GLY A 182 -1.98 15.36 -7.84
CA GLY A 182 -0.63 14.92 -8.21
C GLY A 182 -0.45 13.40 -8.14
N PHE A 183 -0.17 12.78 -9.27
CA PHE A 183 0.26 11.38 -9.35
C PHE A 183 1.14 11.14 -10.58
N ASP A 184 2.32 10.57 -10.39
CA ASP A 184 3.22 10.16 -11.48
C ASP A 184 3.61 8.69 -11.35
N VAL A 185 3.06 7.89 -12.26
CA VAL A 185 3.30 6.44 -12.32
C VAL A 185 4.77 6.09 -12.58
N ASN A 186 5.52 6.94 -13.28
CA ASN A 186 6.93 6.68 -13.56
C ASN A 186 7.78 6.83 -12.30
N SER A 187 7.58 7.90 -11.54
CA SER A 187 8.23 8.10 -10.24
C SER A 187 7.93 6.96 -9.27
N VAL A 188 6.67 6.51 -9.21
CA VAL A 188 6.28 5.34 -8.40
C VAL A 188 7.01 4.07 -8.85
N ASN A 189 7.07 3.81 -10.15
CA ASN A 189 7.77 2.63 -10.67
C ASN A 189 9.30 2.69 -10.49
N ILE A 190 9.89 3.88 -10.41
CA ILE A 190 11.29 4.04 -10.02
C ILE A 190 11.46 3.60 -8.56
N ALA A 191 10.62 4.11 -7.65
CA ALA A 191 10.67 3.75 -6.23
C ALA A 191 10.44 2.25 -5.98
N LEU A 192 9.53 1.63 -6.73
CA LEU A 192 9.24 0.18 -6.62
C LEU A 192 10.44 -0.72 -6.90
N ARG A 193 11.45 -0.26 -7.65
CA ARG A 193 12.65 -1.07 -7.97
C ARG A 193 13.46 -1.43 -6.72
N ASP A 194 13.37 -0.61 -5.67
CA ASP A 194 14.16 -0.76 -4.45
C ASP A 194 13.41 -1.52 -3.33
N VAL A 195 12.14 -1.84 -3.54
CA VAL A 195 11.24 -2.38 -2.49
C VAL A 195 11.43 -3.87 -2.22
N LEU A 196 11.71 -4.66 -3.26
CA LEU A 196 11.81 -6.12 -3.18
C LEU A 196 13.22 -6.66 -3.50
N GLY A 197 14.22 -5.78 -3.53
CA GLY A 197 15.65 -6.09 -3.73
C GLY A 197 16.35 -6.69 -2.52
#